data_AF-A0A3A9GDW9-F1
#
_entry.id   AF-A0A3A9GDW9-F1
#
_cell.length_a   1.000
_cell.length_b   1.000
_cell.length_c   1.000
_cell.angle_alpha   90.00
_cell.angle_beta   90.00
_cell.angle_gamma   90.00
#
_symmetry.space_group_name_H-M   'P 1'
#
loop_
_entity.id
_entity.type
_entity.pdbx_description
1 polymer ?
#
loop_
_entity_poly.entity_id
_entity_poly.type
_entity_poly.pdbx_seq_one_letter_code
_entity_poly.pdbx_strand_id
1 'polypeptide(L)'
;MHYSKNYDMICAEDFKISITHCYCLEYYEGEKKMMIELDFREPYYILAPELINHWEKPYENIEIDPEKKQRILRNIREYLLTRTIPSRIIMKDIGEVE
;
A
#
# COMPACT_ATOMS: atom_id res chain seq x y z
N MET A 1 19.07 -11.78 33.72
CA MET A 1 17.63 -11.65 34.00
C MET A 1 17.12 -10.38 33.33
N HIS A 2 16.04 -10.56 32.57
CA HIS A 2 15.14 -9.61 31.93
C HIS A 2 15.40 -8.10 32.02
N TYR A 3 15.54 -7.49 30.84
CA TYR A 3 14.80 -6.27 30.54
C TYR A 3 13.88 -6.58 29.36
N SER A 4 12.68 -7.07 29.66
CA SER A 4 11.59 -7.13 28.67
C SER A 4 11.05 -5.70 28.53
N LYS A 5 11.40 -5.02 27.44
CA LYS A 5 10.63 -3.85 27.02
C LYS A 5 9.46 -4.36 26.21
N ASN A 6 8.34 -4.56 26.90
CA ASN A 6 7.03 -4.66 26.27
C ASN A 6 6.74 -3.30 25.62
N TYR A 7 7.00 -3.20 24.32
CA TYR A 7 6.35 -2.20 23.50
C TYR A 7 4.99 -2.78 23.13
N ASP A 8 4.01 -2.56 24.01
CA ASP A 8 2.60 -2.52 23.61
C ASP A 8 2.46 -1.42 22.56
N MET A 9 2.60 -1.82 21.31
CA MET A 9 2.27 -1.02 20.14
C MET A 9 1.32 -1.87 19.31
N ILE A 10 0.10 -2.05 19.84
CA ILE A 10 -1.03 -2.51 19.04
C ILE A 10 -1.30 -1.37 18.06
N CYS A 11 -0.93 -1.55 16.80
CA CYS A 11 -1.60 -1.01 15.61
C CYS A 11 -0.78 -1.33 14.36
N ALA A 12 -1.00 -2.51 13.80
CA ALA A 12 -1.03 -2.67 12.35
C ALA A 12 -1.86 -3.92 12.08
N GLU A 13 -3.03 -3.76 11.45
CA GLU A 13 -3.72 -4.89 10.82
C GLU A 13 -2.66 -5.62 9.97
N ASP A 14 -2.40 -6.92 10.24
CA ASP A 14 -1.44 -7.70 9.45
C ASP A 14 -1.80 -7.54 7.97
N PHE A 15 -0.94 -6.86 7.22
CA PHE A 15 -1.16 -6.65 5.81
C PHE A 15 -0.36 -7.66 5.00
N LYS A 16 -0.92 -8.08 3.87
CA LYS A 16 -0.25 -8.99 2.93
C LYS A 16 -0.35 -8.39 1.54
N ILE A 17 0.77 -8.44 0.81
CA ILE A 17 0.82 -8.03 -0.59
C ILE A 17 1.16 -9.26 -1.45
N SER A 18 0.29 -9.55 -2.42
CA SER A 18 0.48 -10.61 -3.41
C SER A 18 0.58 -10.00 -4.82
N ILE A 19 1.37 -10.62 -5.69
CA ILE A 19 1.44 -10.25 -7.11
C ILE A 19 0.67 -11.34 -7.88
N THR A 20 -0.43 -10.97 -8.54
CA THR A 20 -1.28 -11.93 -9.27
C THR A 20 -0.92 -12.01 -10.75
N HIS A 21 -0.87 -10.87 -11.42
CA HIS A 21 -0.51 -10.73 -12.82
C HIS A 21 0.36 -9.49 -13.02
N CYS A 22 1.06 -9.39 -14.16
CA CYS A 22 1.99 -8.31 -14.44
C CYS A 22 1.37 -6.95 -14.06
N TYR A 23 1.97 -6.27 -13.08
CA TYR A 23 1.62 -4.94 -12.57
C TYR A 23 0.34 -4.82 -11.72
N CYS A 24 -0.34 -5.93 -11.40
CA CYS A 24 -1.44 -5.96 -10.44
C CYS A 24 -0.94 -6.48 -9.07
N LEU A 25 -1.20 -5.70 -8.03
CA LEU A 25 -0.96 -6.08 -6.64
C LEU A 25 -2.30 -6.32 -5.95
N GLU A 26 -2.36 -7.38 -5.16
CA GLU A 26 -3.45 -7.58 -4.21
C GLU A 26 -2.95 -7.18 -2.82
N TYR A 27 -3.60 -6.18 -2.24
CA TYR A 27 -3.36 -5.73 -0.88
C TYR A 27 -4.45 -6.29 0.03
N TYR A 28 -4.03 -6.99 1.08
CA TYR A 28 -4.92 -7.57 2.08
C TYR A 28 -4.70 -6.88 3.42
N GLU A 29 -5.77 -6.62 4.14
CA GLU A 29 -5.76 -6.08 5.49
C GLU A 29 -6.83 -6.78 6.33
N GLY A 30 -6.41 -7.80 7.10
CA GLY A 30 -7.34 -8.76 7.69
C GLY A 30 -8.15 -9.49 6.60
N GLU A 31 -9.49 -9.41 6.69
CA GLU A 31 -10.42 -10.00 5.71
C GLU A 31 -10.66 -9.11 4.48
N LYS A 32 -10.18 -7.86 4.50
CA LYS A 32 -10.39 -6.90 3.40
C LYS A 32 -9.33 -7.13 2.34
N LYS A 33 -9.75 -7.15 1.07
CA LYS A 33 -8.88 -7.26 -0.10
C LYS A 33 -9.05 -6.04 -0.99
N MET A 34 -7.97 -5.55 -1.58
CA MET A 34 -7.98 -4.49 -2.59
C MET A 34 -7.10 -4.91 -3.75
N MET A 35 -7.58 -4.67 -4.97
CA MET A 35 -6.78 -4.77 -6.17
C MET A 35 -6.16 -3.41 -6.51
N ILE A 36 -4.86 -3.40 -6.72
CA ILE A 36 -4.07 -2.21 -6.99
C ILE A 36 -3.37 -2.40 -8.33
N GLU A 37 -3.78 -1.60 -9.30
CA GLU A 37 -3.23 -1.63 -10.66
C GLU A 37 -2.16 -0.56 -10.78
N LEU A 38 -0.88 -0.95 -10.87
CA LEU A 38 0.20 0.02 -11.00
C LEU A 38 0.24 0.59 -12.42
N ASP A 39 0.18 1.92 -12.57
CA ASP A 39 0.44 2.58 -13.85
C ASP A 39 1.93 2.42 -14.19
N PHE A 40 2.21 1.66 -15.25
CA PHE A 40 3.55 1.39 -15.74
C PHE A 40 3.83 2.25 -16.96
N ARG A 41 4.45 3.41 -16.71
CA ARG A 41 5.07 4.21 -17.76
C ARG A 41 6.56 3.91 -17.70
N GLU A 42 6.99 2.93 -18.50
CA GLU A 42 8.39 2.49 -18.52
C GLU A 42 9.37 3.67 -18.48
N PRO A 43 10.40 3.64 -17.60
CA PRO A 43 10.81 2.60 -16.66
C PRO A 43 10.32 2.76 -15.19
N TYR A 44 9.25 3.52 -14.94
CA TYR A 44 8.85 3.95 -13.58
C TYR A 44 7.53 3.34 -13.09
N TYR A 45 7.47 3.06 -11.79
CA TYR A 45 6.26 2.76 -11.01
C TYR A 45 5.78 4.06 -10.36
N ILE A 46 4.58 4.51 -10.72
CA ILE A 46 3.97 5.70 -10.12
C ILE A 46 3.05 5.23 -9.00
N LEU A 47 3.40 5.53 -7.75
CA LEU A 47 2.57 5.28 -6.57
C LEU A 47 1.80 6.54 -6.24
N ALA A 48 0.50 6.55 -6.55
CA ALA A 48 -0.36 7.71 -6.35
C ALA A 48 -1.62 7.34 -5.55
N PRO A 49 -2.23 8.28 -4.80
CA PRO A 49 -3.43 8.03 -3.99
C PRO A 49 -4.62 7.48 -4.77
N GLU A 50 -4.68 7.78 -6.07
CA GLU A 50 -5.69 7.30 -7.01
C GLU A 50 -5.61 5.79 -7.25
N LEU A 51 -4.50 5.15 -6.87
CA LEU A 51 -4.34 3.69 -6.87
C LEU A 51 -5.05 3.01 -5.69
N ILE A 52 -5.39 3.78 -4.66
CA ILE A 52 -6.07 3.27 -3.46
C ILE A 52 -7.55 3.65 -3.57
N ASN A 53 -8.31 2.72 -4.15
CA ASN A 53 -9.66 2.98 -4.67
C ASN A 53 -10.70 2.60 -3.63
N HIS A 54 -11.00 1.31 -3.56
CA HIS A 54 -12.03 0.69 -2.74
C HIS A 54 -11.59 -0.73 -2.39
N TRP A 55 -12.14 -1.26 -1.30
CA TRP A 55 -12.02 -2.68 -1.00
C TRP A 55 -12.92 -3.51 -1.92
N GLU A 56 -12.54 -4.74 -2.21
CA GLU A 56 -13.42 -5.71 -2.85
C GLU A 56 -14.58 -6.10 -1.92
N LYS A 57 -15.63 -6.68 -2.52
CA LYS A 57 -16.78 -7.22 -1.78
C LYS A 57 -16.31 -8.19 -0.68
N PRO A 58 -16.95 -8.18 0.50
CA PRO A 58 -18.17 -7.43 0.86
C PRO A 58 -17.92 -6.00 1.40
N TYR A 59 -16.68 -5.50 1.35
CA TYR A 59 -16.28 -4.26 2.04
C TYR A 59 -16.23 -3.02 1.12
N GLU A 60 -16.78 -3.11 -0.10
CA GLU A 60 -16.72 -2.05 -1.12
C GLU A 60 -17.29 -0.70 -0.67
N ASN A 61 -18.21 -0.69 0.29
CA ASN A 61 -18.82 0.52 0.84
C ASN A 61 -17.99 1.18 1.95
N ILE A 62 -16.88 0.56 2.39
CA ILE A 62 -16.01 1.14 3.41
C ILE A 62 -15.12 2.19 2.75
N GLU A 63 -15.33 3.44 3.14
CA GLU A 63 -14.48 4.55 2.71
C GLU A 63 -13.05 4.39 3.26
N ILE A 64 -12.08 4.74 2.42
CA ILE A 64 -10.66 4.71 2.76
C ILE A 64 -10.21 6.15 2.91
N ASP A 65 -10.04 6.57 4.16
CA ASP A 65 -9.62 7.92 4.48
C ASP A 65 -8.21 8.24 3.93
N PRO A 66 -7.87 9.52 3.71
CA PRO A 66 -6.59 9.91 3.14
C PRO A 66 -5.36 9.42 3.92
N GLU A 67 -5.44 9.36 5.25
CA GLU A 67 -4.33 8.89 6.10
C GLU A 67 -4.08 7.39 5.86
N LYS A 68 -5.16 6.60 5.76
CA LYS A 68 -5.12 5.19 5.43
C LYS A 68 -4.62 4.94 4.01
N LYS A 69 -5.01 5.79 3.04
CA LYS A 69 -4.42 5.74 1.68
C LYS A 69 -2.90 5.92 1.71
N GLN A 70 -2.40 6.93 2.45
CA GLN A 70 -0.96 7.14 2.60
C GLN A 70 -0.26 5.95 3.26
N ARG A 71 -0.87 5.36 4.30
CA ARG A 71 -0.36 4.15 4.96
C ARG A 71 -0.22 2.99 3.98
N ILE A 72 -1.26 2.71 3.20
CA ILE A 72 -1.27 1.64 2.20
C ILE A 72 -0.19 1.89 1.14
N LEU A 73 -0.08 3.12 0.62
CA LEU A 73 0.96 3.49 -0.34
C LEU A 73 2.37 3.27 0.21
N ARG A 74 2.62 3.64 1.47
CA ARG A 74 3.91 3.42 2.12
C ARG A 74 4.23 1.92 2.22
N ASN A 75 3.26 1.10 2.61
CA ASN A 75 3.42 -0.35 2.68
C ASN A 75 3.77 -0.96 1.30
N ILE A 76 3.11 -0.49 0.24
CA ILE A 76 3.41 -0.90 -1.14
C ILE A 76 4.79 -0.44 -1.57
N ARG A 77 5.17 0.80 -1.25
CA ARG A 77 6.50 1.33 -1.55
C ARG A 77 7.58 0.46 -0.90
N GLU A 78 7.46 0.19 0.39
CA GLU A 78 8.41 -0.67 1.12
C GLU A 78 8.48 -2.06 0.49
N TYR A 79 7.34 -2.65 0.15
CA TYR A 79 7.29 -3.93 -0.56
C TYR A 79 8.01 -3.89 -1.92
N LEU A 80 7.75 -2.86 -2.75
CA LEU A 80 8.41 -2.71 -4.05
C LEU A 80 9.91 -2.48 -3.90
N LEU A 81 10.37 -1.72 -2.89
CA LEU A 81 11.80 -1.52 -2.62
C LEU A 81 12.55 -2.83 -2.34
N THR A 82 11.87 -3.86 -1.83
CA THR A 82 12.49 -5.20 -1.66
C THR A 82 12.65 -5.98 -2.97
N ARG A 83 11.98 -5.55 -4.06
CA ARG A 83 11.89 -6.28 -5.34
C ARG A 83 12.38 -5.50 -6.56
N THR A 84 12.52 -4.17 -6.47
CA THR A 84 12.96 -3.31 -7.58
C THR A 84 13.95 -2.24 -7.10
N ILE A 85 14.54 -1.53 -8.05
CA ILE A 85 15.48 -0.44 -7.79
C ILE A 85 14.68 0.79 -7.30
N PRO A 86 15.08 1.42 -6.17
CA PRO A 86 14.39 2.58 -5.61
C PRO A 86 14.16 3.73 -6.58
N SER A 87 15.12 3.99 -7.49
CA SER A 87 15.04 5.06 -8.49
C SER A 87 13.96 4.86 -9.55
N ARG A 88 13.30 3.70 -9.57
CA ARG A 88 12.15 3.41 -10.44
C ARG A 88 10.81 3.63 -9.74
N ILE A 89 10.78 4.01 -8.46
CA ILE A 89 9.53 4.23 -7.72
C ILE A 89 9.35 5.73 -7.50
N ILE A 90 8.30 6.30 -8.11
CA ILE A 90 7.90 7.69 -7.96
C ILE A 90 6.66 7.72 -7.08
N MET A 91 6.74 8.39 -5.93
CA MET A 91 5.59 8.59 -5.05
C MET A 91 4.98 9.96 -5.35
N LYS A 92 3.69 10.02 -5.67
CA LYS A 92 2.95 11.28 -5.74
C LYS A 92 2.34 11.54 -4.37
N ASP A 93 2.71 12.65 -3.77
CA ASP A 93 2.11 13.07 -2.51
C ASP A 93 0.68 13.59 -2.72
N ILE A 94 -0.14 13.46 -1.68
CA ILE A 94 -1.46 14.08 -1.62
C ILE A 94 -1.25 15.58 -1.41
N GLY A 95 -0.92 16.31 -2.47
CA GLY A 95 -0.80 17.77 -2.43
C GLY A 95 0.51 18.30 -3.01
N GLU A 96 0.59 18.37 -4.33
CA GLU A 96 1.06 19.59 -4.99
C GLU A 96 -0.04 20.01 -5.96
N VAL A 97 -0.98 20.80 -5.44
CA VAL A 97 -1.72 21.74 -6.29
C VAL A 97 -0.76 22.91 -6.47
N GLU A 98 -0.49 23.25 -7.73
CA GLU A 98 0.41 24.32 -8.20
C GLU A 98 0.36 25.62 -7.38
#